data_AF-A0A2V7Y6X7-F1
#
_entry.id   AF-A0A2V7Y6X7-F1
#
_cell.length_a   1.000
_cell.length_b   1.000
_cell.length_c   1.000
_cell.angle_alpha   90.00
_cell.angle_beta   90.00
_cell.angle_gamma   90.00
#
_symmetry.space_group_name_H-M   'P 1'
#
loop_
_entity.id
_entity.type
_entity.pdbx_description
1 polymer ?
#
loop_
_entity_poly.entity_id
_entity_poly.type
_entity_poly.pdbx_seq_one_letter_code
_entity_poly.pdbx_strand_id
1 'polypeptide(L)'
;MDVPPEHPVARLHVEDLAGEQARRGPQVLGSDDEGDHPGFAQRAGDGRRQGQQPLQPGLRQHDQDVDVRDARRIPSLGQGAIEGDPQQVRPRGLPDLGHQLCERLLDLRSRLHEDPPSRVIREGIVASEERGTLSLCYHSQADLPADWRCPLIRTSPMADLYTRLDEAGFPPSYVRGHVLPEWWDDDLASEIENRRLAEMAISRTLKIPLSSLAKSDEPLKVSDERTVRFKRWKDVDGSRLFPTVAIARRVCELVVSAADLPALRILDAAELRAQILRTQQYVSLTPLVQHCWSLGIPVVHLKALPTGARRLDGLALMVSGRPCIALAGSRKSPAWHAWPLAHEMGHIANGHCRFEDTVDLEMDLAAEDPAEQQANAYALALLYGRPAAFSSDRILSATALAEEAQDLGQKFRIHPACVVTNYGFNMRMHGNSYEVANAALKILKISSGGAEPVRAALADRLDLNRLTNTDRHFLQSVTGLAER
;
A
#
# COMPACT_ATOMS: atom_id res chain seq x y z
N MET A 1 8.56 46.32 43.30
CA MET A 1 8.31 45.76 41.96
C MET A 1 8.65 44.29 42.08
N ASP A 2 7.65 43.44 42.30
CA ASP A 2 7.89 42.01 42.37
C ASP A 2 8.06 41.47 40.95
N VAL A 3 9.22 40.86 40.71
CA VAL A 3 9.44 40.09 39.48
C VAL A 3 8.57 38.83 39.62
N PRO A 4 7.64 38.55 38.69
CA PRO A 4 6.85 37.33 38.76
C PRO A 4 7.79 36.12 38.69
N PRO A 5 7.57 35.07 39.50
CA PRO A 5 8.44 33.90 39.48
C PRO A 5 8.43 33.29 38.07
N GLU A 6 9.61 33.09 37.48
CA GLU A 6 9.74 32.40 36.21
C GLU A 6 9.11 31.01 36.34
N HIS A 7 8.03 30.76 35.60
CA HIS A 7 7.50 29.41 35.48
C HIS A 7 8.60 28.53 34.87
N PRO A 8 8.97 27.40 35.50
CA PRO A 8 10.07 26.59 35.03
C PRO A 8 9.78 26.12 33.60
N VAL A 9 10.58 26.61 32.66
CA VAL A 9 10.51 26.22 31.24
C VAL A 9 10.77 24.73 31.19
N ALA A 10 9.77 23.96 30.74
CA ALA A 10 9.91 22.53 30.56
C ALA A 10 11.04 22.25 29.56
N ARG A 11 11.91 21.30 29.88
CA ARG A 11 13.09 20.92 29.07
C ARG A 11 12.99 19.48 28.62
N LEU A 12 13.83 19.09 27.67
CA LEU A 12 13.97 17.69 27.28
C LEU A 12 14.72 16.89 28.35
N HIS A 13 14.10 15.81 28.80
CA HIS A 13 14.76 14.72 29.50
C HIS A 13 15.33 13.73 28.47
N VAL A 14 16.40 13.04 28.85
CA VAL A 14 17.07 12.02 28.03
C VAL A 14 17.28 10.79 28.89
N GLU A 15 16.50 9.74 28.63
CA GLU A 15 16.60 8.48 29.35
C GLU A 15 17.57 7.53 28.62
N ASP A 16 18.67 7.16 29.28
CA ASP A 16 19.54 6.07 28.85
C ASP A 16 18.86 4.73 29.19
N LEU A 17 18.09 4.20 28.23
CA LEU A 17 17.28 2.97 28.35
C LEU A 17 18.08 1.70 28.75
N ALA A 18 19.41 1.75 28.81
CA ALA A 18 20.26 0.66 29.28
C ALA A 18 20.02 0.24 30.74
N GLY A 19 19.44 1.12 31.58
CA GLY A 19 19.30 0.87 33.02
C GLY A 19 18.06 0.07 33.45
N GLU A 20 17.02 -0.02 32.62
CA GLU A 20 15.70 -0.50 33.06
C GLU A 20 15.40 -1.96 32.68
N GLN A 21 15.92 -2.45 31.55
CA GLN A 21 15.78 -3.86 31.16
C GLN A 21 16.39 -4.82 32.21
N ALA A 22 17.46 -4.40 32.90
CA ALA A 22 18.07 -5.17 33.98
C ALA A 22 17.20 -5.31 35.25
N ARG A 23 16.08 -4.56 35.36
CA ARG A 23 15.19 -4.58 36.54
C ARG A 23 13.96 -5.47 36.37
N ARG A 24 13.65 -5.92 35.15
CA ARG A 24 12.58 -6.87 34.86
C ARG A 24 13.17 -8.25 34.55
N GLY A 25 13.64 -8.93 35.61
CA GLY A 25 14.02 -10.34 35.54
C GLY A 25 12.84 -11.21 35.09
N PRO A 26 13.09 -12.38 34.47
CA PRO A 26 12.04 -13.19 33.87
C PRO A 26 11.06 -13.72 34.91
N GLN A 27 9.77 -13.39 34.76
CA GLN A 27 8.71 -14.13 35.43
C GLN A 27 8.58 -15.49 34.76
N VAL A 28 9.16 -16.52 35.40
CA VAL A 28 8.94 -17.92 35.05
C VAL A 28 7.48 -18.24 35.35
N LEU A 29 6.66 -18.38 34.30
CA LEU A 29 5.34 -19.00 34.43
C LEU A 29 5.56 -20.50 34.63
N GLY A 30 5.42 -20.92 35.89
CA GLY A 30 5.29 -22.33 36.26
C GLY A 30 3.99 -22.93 35.75
N SER A 31 3.92 -24.25 35.80
CA SER A 31 2.82 -25.07 35.31
C SER A 31 1.72 -25.29 36.36
N ASP A 32 0.66 -25.98 35.90
CA ASP A 32 -0.25 -26.84 36.66
C ASP A 32 -1.54 -26.24 37.32
N ASP A 33 -2.65 -26.68 36.72
CA ASP A 33 -3.91 -27.20 37.29
C ASP A 33 -5.03 -26.37 37.97
N GLU A 34 -6.24 -26.90 37.69
CA GLU A 34 -7.55 -26.91 38.36
C GLU A 34 -7.97 -25.81 39.38
N GLY A 35 -9.20 -25.30 39.21
CA GLY A 35 -9.87 -24.45 40.23
C GLY A 35 -11.31 -24.04 39.85
N ASP A 36 -12.31 -24.61 40.52
CA ASP A 36 -13.72 -24.53 40.14
C ASP A 36 -14.52 -23.35 40.75
N HIS A 37 -15.36 -22.72 39.93
CA HIS A 37 -16.62 -22.02 40.27
C HIS A 37 -16.65 -20.73 41.18
N PRO A 38 -17.81 -20.02 41.39
CA PRO A 38 -17.84 -18.54 41.24
C PRO A 38 -18.31 -17.70 42.46
N GLY A 39 -18.20 -16.36 42.38
CA GLY A 39 -18.62 -15.44 43.44
C GLY A 39 -19.13 -14.03 43.02
N PHE A 40 -20.45 -13.85 43.10
CA PHE A 40 -21.25 -12.63 43.32
C PHE A 40 -20.66 -11.19 43.20
N ALA A 41 -21.21 -10.46 42.21
CA ALA A 41 -22.08 -9.29 42.37
C ALA A 41 -21.63 -7.96 43.06
N GLN A 42 -21.82 -6.88 42.28
CA GLN A 42 -22.44 -5.59 42.67
C GLN A 42 -21.82 -4.72 43.81
N ARG A 43 -21.44 -3.50 43.44
CA ARG A 43 -21.97 -2.27 44.05
C ARG A 43 -22.11 -1.16 43.00
N ALA A 44 -23.27 -0.50 43.00
CA ALA A 44 -23.54 0.67 42.16
C ALA A 44 -23.33 1.97 42.96
N GLY A 45 -22.97 3.06 42.27
CA GLY A 45 -23.02 4.43 42.79
C GLY A 45 -23.72 5.33 41.78
N ASP A 46 -24.81 5.99 42.18
CA ASP A 46 -25.63 6.85 41.31
C ASP A 46 -25.03 8.29 41.21
N GLY A 47 -25.24 8.96 40.08
CA GLY A 47 -24.51 10.18 39.70
C GLY A 47 -25.07 10.93 38.49
N ARG A 48 -26.35 11.32 38.55
CA ARG A 48 -27.04 12.04 37.45
C ARG A 48 -26.42 13.43 37.14
N ARG A 49 -26.28 13.78 35.85
CA ARG A 49 -27.18 14.75 35.14
C ARG A 49 -26.77 15.13 33.71
N GLN A 50 -27.78 15.18 32.83
CA GLN A 50 -28.04 16.19 31.78
C GLN A 50 -26.96 16.50 30.70
N GLY A 51 -27.03 15.77 29.57
CA GLY A 51 -27.88 16.20 28.44
C GLY A 51 -27.27 17.07 27.32
N GLN A 52 -27.36 16.56 26.08
CA GLN A 52 -27.33 17.33 24.83
C GLN A 52 -28.11 16.57 23.73
N GLN A 53 -28.71 17.30 22.78
CA GLN A 53 -29.36 16.74 21.58
C GLN A 53 -28.42 16.84 20.36
N PRO A 54 -28.52 15.93 19.37
CA PRO A 54 -27.70 15.98 18.16
C PRO A 54 -28.22 17.02 17.16
N LEU A 55 -27.30 17.65 16.43
CA LEU A 55 -27.59 18.45 15.23
C LEU A 55 -26.91 17.83 14.00
N GLN A 56 -27.51 18.05 12.83
CA GLN A 56 -27.19 17.37 11.58
C GLN A 56 -25.96 17.96 10.86
N PRO A 57 -25.23 17.16 10.05
CA PRO A 57 -24.20 17.69 9.15
C PRO A 57 -24.84 18.44 7.98
N GLY A 58 -24.35 19.65 7.68
CA GLY A 58 -24.88 20.50 6.61
C GLY A 58 -24.22 20.26 5.24
N LEU A 59 -25.02 20.24 4.18
CA LEU A 59 -24.55 20.34 2.79
C LEU A 59 -24.04 21.75 2.46
N ARG A 60 -23.06 21.84 1.55
CA ARG A 60 -22.94 22.91 0.54
C ARG A 60 -22.46 22.33 -0.79
N GLN A 61 -22.79 23.02 -1.88
CA GLN A 61 -22.62 22.57 -3.27
C GLN A 61 -21.65 23.47 -4.06
N HIS A 62 -21.27 22.99 -5.24
CA HIS A 62 -20.82 23.65 -6.49
C HIS A 62 -20.41 25.14 -6.51
N ASP A 63 -19.30 25.39 -7.23
CA ASP A 63 -19.23 26.00 -8.58
C ASP A 63 -18.16 25.17 -9.36
N GLN A 64 -18.16 24.87 -10.68
CA GLN A 64 -18.59 25.50 -11.95
C GLN A 64 -17.74 26.70 -12.43
N ASP A 65 -17.20 26.75 -13.66
CA ASP A 65 -16.87 25.70 -14.64
C ASP A 65 -15.49 26.07 -15.30
N VAL A 66 -15.16 26.29 -16.60
CA VAL A 66 -15.78 26.29 -17.95
C VAL A 66 -14.64 26.12 -18.99
N ASP A 67 -14.80 25.25 -20.02
CA ASP A 67 -14.77 25.56 -21.48
C ASP A 67 -14.39 24.35 -22.38
N VAL A 68 -14.99 24.29 -23.58
CA VAL A 68 -14.77 23.28 -24.64
C VAL A 68 -15.10 23.87 -26.02
N ARG A 69 -14.14 23.86 -26.98
CA ARG A 69 -14.42 23.95 -28.43
C ARG A 69 -13.25 23.57 -29.34
N ASP A 70 -13.63 23.03 -30.51
CA ASP A 70 -12.88 22.92 -31.78
C ASP A 70 -11.57 22.07 -31.84
N ALA A 71 -11.24 21.35 -32.92
CA ALA A 71 -12.02 20.99 -34.13
C ALA A 71 -11.38 19.88 -35.02
N ARG A 72 -12.23 19.01 -35.61
CA ARG A 72 -12.23 18.57 -37.04
C ARG A 72 -11.03 17.79 -37.67
N ARG A 73 -11.21 16.48 -38.01
CA ARG A 73 -11.37 15.90 -39.40
C ARG A 73 -10.72 14.51 -39.70
N ILE A 74 -11.53 13.57 -40.23
CA ILE A 74 -11.35 12.71 -41.46
C ILE A 74 -10.20 11.64 -41.44
N PRO A 75 -10.28 10.49 -42.17
CA PRO A 75 -11.36 9.87 -42.99
C PRO A 75 -11.85 8.49 -42.50
N SER A 76 -12.83 7.91 -43.20
CA SER A 76 -13.20 6.49 -43.16
C SER A 76 -12.33 5.62 -44.08
N LEU A 77 -12.30 4.30 -43.83
CA LEU A 77 -11.75 3.28 -44.74
C LEU A 77 -12.83 2.27 -45.14
N GLY A 78 -12.66 1.66 -46.32
CA GLY A 78 -13.74 0.97 -47.04
C GLY A 78 -13.97 -0.49 -46.66
N GLN A 79 -15.15 -1.00 -47.04
CA GLN A 79 -15.51 -2.42 -46.98
C GLN A 79 -14.74 -3.23 -48.03
N GLY A 80 -14.31 -4.44 -47.67
CA GLY A 80 -13.86 -5.48 -48.60
C GLY A 80 -14.56 -6.79 -48.24
N ALA A 81 -15.16 -7.46 -49.23
CA ALA A 81 -16.01 -8.62 -49.00
C ALA A 81 -15.24 -9.95 -49.03
N ILE A 82 -15.73 -10.94 -48.28
CA ILE A 82 -15.48 -12.37 -48.48
C ILE A 82 -16.83 -13.08 -48.35
N GLU A 83 -17.19 -13.89 -49.34
CA GLU A 83 -18.44 -14.66 -49.38
C GLU A 83 -18.26 -16.03 -48.70
N GLY A 84 -19.33 -16.55 -48.09
CA GLY A 84 -19.36 -17.89 -47.49
C GLY A 84 -20.77 -18.30 -47.06
N ASP A 85 -21.20 -19.50 -47.45
CA ASP A 85 -22.59 -19.99 -47.29
C ASP A 85 -22.83 -20.62 -45.89
N PRO A 86 -23.74 -20.06 -45.05
CA PRO A 86 -23.91 -20.47 -43.66
C PRO A 86 -24.98 -21.58 -43.47
N GLN A 87 -24.90 -22.70 -44.20
CA GLN A 87 -25.80 -23.85 -44.02
C GLN A 87 -25.10 -25.22 -43.90
N GLN A 88 -24.21 -25.43 -42.91
CA GLN A 88 -23.90 -26.78 -42.35
C GLN A 88 -22.99 -26.83 -41.10
N VAL A 89 -23.52 -26.56 -39.89
CA VAL A 89 -23.11 -27.26 -38.64
C VAL A 89 -24.30 -27.24 -37.65
N ARG A 90 -24.56 -28.36 -36.94
CA ARG A 90 -25.33 -28.37 -35.68
C ARG A 90 -24.65 -29.25 -34.63
N PRO A 91 -24.20 -28.70 -33.48
CA PRO A 91 -23.90 -29.49 -32.30
C PRO A 91 -25.19 -29.92 -31.57
N ARG A 92 -25.13 -31.02 -30.81
CA ARG A 92 -26.19 -31.44 -29.88
C ARG A 92 -25.71 -31.30 -28.44
N GLY A 93 -26.57 -30.78 -27.56
CA GLY A 93 -26.60 -31.14 -26.14
C GLY A 93 -25.89 -30.20 -25.16
N LEU A 94 -26.66 -29.31 -24.53
CA LEU A 94 -26.44 -28.73 -23.20
C LEU A 94 -27.84 -28.43 -22.60
N PRO A 95 -28.10 -28.68 -21.30
CA PRO A 95 -29.48 -28.73 -20.79
C PRO A 95 -29.99 -27.43 -20.13
N ASP A 96 -31.25 -27.12 -20.49
CA ASP A 96 -32.35 -26.66 -19.62
C ASP A 96 -32.31 -25.27 -18.93
N LEU A 97 -31.17 -24.61 -18.75
CA LEU A 97 -31.17 -23.28 -18.10
C LEU A 97 -31.99 -22.24 -18.90
N GLY A 98 -31.91 -22.29 -20.23
CA GLY A 98 -32.68 -21.42 -21.13
C GLY A 98 -34.19 -21.73 -21.13
N HIS A 99 -34.59 -22.99 -20.92
CA HIS A 99 -36.00 -23.36 -20.89
C HIS A 99 -36.68 -22.80 -19.63
N GLN A 100 -36.01 -22.88 -18.48
CA GLN A 100 -36.48 -22.30 -17.22
C GLN A 100 -36.55 -20.75 -17.27
N LEU A 101 -35.67 -20.10 -18.05
CA LEU A 101 -35.76 -18.67 -18.31
C LEU A 101 -36.95 -18.32 -19.23
N CYS A 102 -37.15 -19.10 -20.31
CA CYS A 102 -38.30 -18.94 -21.21
C CYS A 102 -39.64 -19.12 -20.48
N GLU A 103 -39.79 -20.16 -19.66
CA GLU A 103 -41.00 -20.39 -18.85
C GLU A 103 -41.28 -19.20 -17.91
N ARG A 104 -40.26 -18.65 -17.24
CA ARG A 104 -40.42 -17.45 -16.40
C ARG A 104 -40.81 -16.20 -17.20
N LEU A 105 -40.30 -16.04 -18.42
CA LEU A 105 -40.67 -14.93 -19.30
C LEU A 105 -42.08 -15.12 -19.91
N LEU A 106 -42.53 -16.36 -20.10
CA LEU A 106 -43.89 -16.70 -20.54
C LEU A 106 -44.92 -16.53 -19.41
N ASP A 107 -44.56 -16.82 -18.16
CA ASP A 107 -45.38 -16.47 -16.99
C ASP A 107 -45.42 -14.96 -16.73
N LEU A 108 -44.32 -14.23 -17.00
CA LEU A 108 -44.36 -12.76 -16.98
C LEU A 108 -45.30 -12.20 -18.07
N ARG A 109 -45.32 -12.85 -19.24
CA ARG A 109 -46.21 -12.52 -20.37
C ARG A 109 -47.69 -12.85 -20.11
N SER A 110 -47.99 -13.89 -19.32
CA SER A 110 -49.39 -14.22 -18.95
C SER A 110 -50.00 -13.16 -18.03
N ARG A 111 -49.19 -12.61 -17.11
CA ARG A 111 -49.57 -11.61 -16.10
C ARG A 111 -49.78 -10.19 -16.66
N LEU A 112 -49.40 -9.93 -17.91
CA LEU A 112 -49.49 -8.62 -18.57
C LEU A 112 -50.73 -8.47 -19.49
N HIS A 113 -51.73 -9.32 -19.32
CA HIS A 113 -52.85 -9.47 -20.28
C HIS A 113 -54.19 -8.81 -19.87
N GLU A 114 -54.16 -7.71 -19.11
CA GLU A 114 -55.33 -6.81 -18.95
C GLU A 114 -55.20 -5.54 -19.81
N ASP A 115 -55.65 -5.70 -21.06
CA ASP A 115 -55.97 -4.75 -22.16
C ASP A 115 -54.92 -3.72 -22.71
N PRO A 116 -54.74 -3.60 -24.06
CA PRO A 116 -53.78 -2.71 -24.73
C PRO A 116 -54.44 -1.54 -25.51
N PRO A 117 -53.70 -0.76 -26.33
CA PRO A 117 -53.52 -1.13 -27.76
C PRO A 117 -52.10 -0.82 -28.31
N SER A 118 -51.28 -1.80 -28.71
CA SER A 118 -51.34 -2.57 -29.98
C SER A 118 -51.03 -1.78 -31.27
N ARG A 119 -49.78 -1.88 -31.80
CA ARG A 119 -49.53 -1.93 -33.26
C ARG A 119 -48.14 -2.36 -33.76
N VAL A 120 -47.07 -2.16 -33.00
CA VAL A 120 -45.69 -2.24 -33.55
C VAL A 120 -45.09 -3.66 -33.62
N ILE A 121 -45.54 -4.61 -32.79
CA ILE A 121 -44.98 -5.98 -32.78
C ILE A 121 -45.54 -6.82 -33.92
N ARG A 122 -44.95 -6.71 -35.12
CA ARG A 122 -45.12 -7.69 -36.22
C ARG A 122 -43.85 -8.03 -37.00
N GLU A 123 -42.82 -7.18 -36.98
CA GLU A 123 -41.58 -7.38 -37.73
C GLU A 123 -40.38 -7.04 -36.83
N GLY A 124 -39.26 -7.77 -36.96
CA GLY A 124 -37.97 -7.38 -36.37
C GLY A 124 -37.37 -8.22 -35.23
N ILE A 125 -37.99 -9.31 -34.77
CA ILE A 125 -37.33 -10.24 -33.82
C ILE A 125 -36.67 -11.39 -34.61
N VAL A 126 -35.36 -11.29 -34.81
CA VAL A 126 -34.51 -12.41 -35.25
C VAL A 126 -33.50 -12.68 -34.14
N ALA A 127 -33.65 -13.81 -33.45
CA ALA A 127 -32.65 -14.29 -32.50
C ALA A 127 -31.53 -15.00 -33.28
N SER A 128 -30.29 -14.55 -33.09
CA SER A 128 -29.10 -15.22 -33.63
C SER A 128 -28.29 -15.84 -32.50
N GLU A 129 -28.18 -17.17 -32.49
CA GLU A 129 -27.25 -17.90 -31.62
C GLU A 129 -25.90 -18.06 -32.33
N GLU A 130 -25.04 -17.05 -32.23
CA GLU A 130 -23.60 -17.24 -32.47
C GLU A 130 -22.84 -17.19 -31.13
N ARG A 131 -21.91 -18.15 -30.96
CA ARG A 131 -20.90 -18.18 -29.88
C ARG A 131 -21.45 -17.96 -28.46
N GLY A 132 -22.62 -18.54 -28.16
CA GLY A 132 -23.18 -18.59 -26.80
C GLY A 132 -23.65 -17.25 -26.22
N THR A 133 -23.76 -16.20 -27.03
CA THR A 133 -24.20 -14.87 -26.57
C THR A 133 -25.55 -14.51 -27.19
N LEU A 134 -26.61 -14.42 -26.39
CA LEU A 134 -27.91 -13.94 -26.85
C LEU A 134 -27.86 -12.45 -27.14
N SER A 135 -27.80 -12.08 -28.43
CA SER A 135 -27.79 -10.70 -28.89
C SER A 135 -29.09 -10.33 -29.61
N LEU A 136 -29.83 -9.38 -29.06
CA LEU A 136 -31.00 -8.75 -29.69
C LEU A 136 -30.54 -7.55 -30.54
N CYS A 137 -30.26 -7.80 -31.81
CA CYS A 137 -29.83 -6.77 -32.76
C CYS A 137 -31.01 -5.90 -33.22
N TYR A 138 -31.08 -4.65 -32.75
CA TYR A 138 -31.99 -3.63 -33.30
C TYR A 138 -31.25 -2.68 -34.24
N HIS A 139 -31.86 -2.35 -35.38
CA HIS A 139 -31.38 -1.28 -36.25
C HIS A 139 -31.77 0.08 -35.65
N SER A 140 -30.82 1.03 -35.58
CA SER A 140 -30.99 2.40 -35.03
C SER A 140 -31.50 2.48 -33.58
N GLN A 141 -30.60 2.84 -32.64
CA GLN A 141 -31.00 3.29 -31.30
C GLN A 141 -31.52 4.75 -31.26
N ALA A 142 -31.59 5.45 -32.39
CA ALA A 142 -31.97 6.87 -32.40
C ALA A 142 -33.45 7.08 -32.08
N ASP A 143 -34.31 6.17 -32.53
CA ASP A 143 -35.76 6.36 -32.64
C ASP A 143 -36.57 5.74 -31.48
N LEU A 144 -35.90 5.19 -30.46
CA LEU A 144 -36.54 4.59 -29.28
C LEU A 144 -36.78 5.60 -28.14
N PRO A 145 -37.96 5.56 -27.48
CA PRO A 145 -38.24 6.31 -26.25
C PRO A 145 -37.17 6.10 -25.17
N ALA A 146 -36.93 7.13 -24.35
CA ALA A 146 -35.84 7.13 -23.38
C ALA A 146 -35.97 6.01 -22.32
N ASP A 147 -37.20 5.65 -21.97
CA ASP A 147 -37.60 4.57 -21.07
C ASP A 147 -37.48 3.16 -21.70
N TRP A 148 -37.36 3.05 -23.03
CA TRP A 148 -37.19 1.79 -23.76
C TRP A 148 -35.73 1.53 -24.18
N ARG A 149 -34.80 2.39 -23.79
CA ARG A 149 -33.35 2.19 -23.98
C ARG A 149 -32.86 1.10 -23.05
N CYS A 150 -32.98 -0.15 -23.47
CA CYS A 150 -32.48 -1.32 -22.75
C CYS A 150 -30.98 -1.11 -22.44
N PRO A 151 -30.58 -1.01 -21.15
CA PRO A 151 -29.20 -0.80 -20.78
C PRO A 151 -28.46 -2.14 -20.95
N LEU A 152 -27.94 -2.37 -22.15
CA LEU A 152 -26.89 -3.37 -22.39
C LEU A 152 -25.62 -2.91 -21.66
N ILE A 153 -25.60 -3.10 -20.34
CA ILE A 153 -24.42 -2.92 -19.50
C ILE A 153 -23.40 -3.94 -19.98
N ARG A 154 -22.50 -3.51 -20.88
CA ARG A 154 -21.29 -4.25 -21.23
C ARG A 154 -20.43 -4.34 -19.98
N THR A 155 -20.58 -5.43 -19.23
CA THR A 155 -19.62 -5.81 -18.20
C THR A 155 -18.28 -6.04 -18.88
N SER A 156 -17.26 -5.33 -18.42
CA SER A 156 -15.89 -5.43 -18.95
C SER A 156 -15.46 -6.90 -19.08
N PRO A 157 -14.76 -7.31 -20.16
CA PRO A 157 -14.19 -8.67 -20.29
C PRO A 157 -13.19 -9.07 -19.19
N MET A 158 -12.79 -8.11 -18.36
CA MET A 158 -11.90 -8.26 -17.20
C MET A 158 -12.66 -8.19 -15.85
N ALA A 159 -13.99 -8.04 -15.84
CA ALA A 159 -14.76 -7.72 -14.63
C ALA A 159 -14.64 -8.76 -13.50
N ASP A 160 -14.67 -10.06 -13.82
CA ASP A 160 -14.47 -11.14 -12.84
C ASP A 160 -13.06 -11.07 -12.21
N LEU A 161 -12.05 -10.82 -13.05
CA LEU A 161 -10.66 -10.74 -12.62
C LEU A 161 -10.42 -9.49 -11.76
N TYR A 162 -11.07 -8.37 -12.09
CA TYR A 162 -11.03 -7.16 -11.27
C TYR A 162 -11.71 -7.31 -9.91
N THR A 163 -12.87 -7.97 -9.81
CA THR A 163 -13.50 -8.29 -8.52
C THR A 163 -12.57 -9.14 -7.66
N ARG A 164 -12.03 -10.22 -8.23
CA ARG A 164 -11.16 -11.16 -7.51
C ARG A 164 -9.81 -10.53 -7.11
N LEU A 165 -9.33 -9.54 -7.86
CA LEU A 165 -8.15 -8.75 -7.50
C LEU A 165 -8.44 -7.74 -6.38
N ASP A 166 -9.62 -7.11 -6.37
CA ASP A 166 -10.05 -6.20 -5.29
C ASP A 166 -10.22 -6.95 -3.97
N GLU A 167 -10.80 -8.16 -4.00
CA GLU A 167 -10.83 -9.12 -2.87
C GLU A 167 -9.42 -9.47 -2.36
N ALA A 168 -8.42 -9.52 -3.24
CA ALA A 168 -7.01 -9.72 -2.90
C ALA A 168 -6.26 -8.42 -2.54
N GLY A 169 -6.97 -7.29 -2.39
CA GLY A 169 -6.41 -5.99 -1.98
C GLY A 169 -5.81 -5.13 -3.11
N PHE A 170 -6.14 -5.43 -4.37
CA PHE A 170 -5.69 -4.68 -5.56
C PHE A 170 -6.89 -4.10 -6.33
N PRO A 171 -7.34 -2.88 -5.99
CA PRO A 171 -8.53 -2.30 -6.60
C PRO A 171 -8.33 -2.05 -8.09
N PRO A 172 -9.40 -2.07 -8.90
CA PRO A 172 -9.29 -2.05 -10.36
C PRO A 172 -8.64 -0.78 -10.94
N SER A 173 -8.61 0.31 -10.16
CA SER A 173 -7.88 1.54 -10.48
C SER A 173 -6.37 1.40 -10.30
N TYR A 174 -5.91 0.66 -9.29
CA TYR A 174 -4.49 0.39 -9.07
C TYR A 174 -3.94 -0.58 -10.12
N VAL A 175 -4.71 -1.62 -10.47
CA VAL A 175 -4.31 -2.62 -11.47
C VAL A 175 -4.11 -1.95 -12.85
N ARG A 176 -5.08 -1.14 -13.31
CA ARG A 176 -4.93 -0.38 -14.56
C ARG A 176 -3.83 0.68 -14.49
N GLY A 177 -3.76 1.45 -13.41
CA GLY A 177 -2.83 2.59 -13.30
C GLY A 177 -1.36 2.24 -13.03
N HIS A 178 -1.05 0.99 -12.68
CA HIS A 178 0.33 0.58 -12.33
C HIS A 178 0.75 -0.79 -12.88
N VAL A 179 -0.13 -1.79 -12.85
CA VAL A 179 0.23 -3.21 -13.05
C VAL A 179 0.17 -3.63 -14.52
N LEU A 180 -0.81 -3.10 -15.26
CA LEU A 180 -1.01 -3.34 -16.68
C LEU A 180 -0.15 -2.37 -17.53
N PRO A 181 0.10 -2.69 -18.82
CA PRO A 181 0.75 -1.75 -19.74
C PRO A 181 -0.09 -0.49 -19.98
N GLU A 182 0.56 0.64 -20.23
CA GLU A 182 -0.09 1.95 -20.49
C GLU A 182 -1.07 1.94 -21.68
N TRP A 183 -0.85 1.07 -22.66
CA TRP A 183 -1.70 0.90 -23.84
C TRP A 183 -2.90 -0.03 -23.62
N TRP A 184 -3.07 -0.61 -22.43
CA TRP A 184 -4.10 -1.61 -22.18
C TRP A 184 -5.51 -1.01 -22.15
N ASP A 185 -6.39 -1.55 -22.99
CA ASP A 185 -7.84 -1.36 -22.93
C ASP A 185 -8.49 -2.70 -22.53
N ASP A 186 -9.49 -2.66 -21.65
CA ASP A 186 -10.19 -3.86 -21.18
C ASP A 186 -11.03 -4.54 -22.28
N ASP A 187 -11.47 -3.80 -23.30
CA ASP A 187 -12.22 -4.38 -24.43
C ASP A 187 -11.33 -5.35 -25.23
N LEU A 188 -10.00 -5.23 -25.18
CA LEU A 188 -9.06 -6.17 -25.81
C LEU A 188 -9.21 -7.60 -25.26
N ALA A 189 -9.53 -7.74 -23.96
CA ALA A 189 -9.73 -9.03 -23.31
C ALA A 189 -11.04 -9.74 -23.69
N SER A 190 -11.82 -9.18 -24.63
CA SER A 190 -12.86 -9.93 -25.37
C SER A 190 -12.24 -11.12 -26.11
N GLU A 191 -10.99 -11.00 -26.56
CA GLU A 191 -10.22 -12.10 -27.14
C GLU A 191 -9.38 -12.79 -26.04
N ILE A 192 -9.47 -14.13 -25.98
CA ILE A 192 -8.88 -14.91 -24.89
C ILE A 192 -7.34 -14.76 -24.81
N GLU A 193 -6.67 -14.68 -25.96
CA GLU A 193 -5.20 -14.53 -26.02
C GLU A 193 -4.76 -13.17 -25.44
N ASN A 194 -5.49 -12.09 -25.75
CA ASN A 194 -5.24 -10.76 -25.18
C ASN A 194 -5.47 -10.78 -23.66
N ARG A 195 -6.53 -11.44 -23.19
CA ARG A 195 -6.77 -11.61 -21.74
C ARG A 195 -5.60 -12.34 -21.06
N ARG A 196 -5.02 -13.37 -21.69
CA ARG A 196 -3.83 -14.05 -21.16
C ARG A 196 -2.62 -13.11 -21.05
N LEU A 197 -2.45 -12.11 -21.93
CA LEU A 197 -1.39 -11.10 -21.79
C LEU A 197 -1.56 -10.24 -20.53
N ALA A 198 -2.79 -9.82 -20.20
CA ALA A 198 -3.05 -9.13 -18.93
C ALA A 198 -2.84 -10.02 -17.72
N GLU A 199 -3.34 -11.26 -17.74
CA GLU A 199 -3.11 -12.24 -16.66
C GLU A 199 -1.60 -12.52 -16.46
N MET A 200 -0.81 -12.61 -17.54
CA MET A 200 0.65 -12.73 -17.48
C MET A 200 1.32 -11.48 -16.89
N ALA A 201 0.88 -10.28 -17.27
CA ALA A 201 1.40 -9.02 -16.70
C ALA A 201 1.11 -8.94 -15.19
N ILE A 202 -0.13 -9.23 -14.78
CA ILE A 202 -0.56 -9.28 -13.38
C ILE A 202 0.22 -10.35 -12.60
N SER A 203 0.38 -11.55 -13.15
CA SER A 203 1.14 -12.65 -12.52
C SER A 203 2.60 -12.28 -12.26
N ARG A 204 3.28 -11.75 -13.29
CA ARG A 204 4.69 -11.36 -13.27
C ARG A 204 4.99 -10.23 -12.29
N THR A 205 4.07 -9.28 -12.16
CA THR A 205 4.18 -8.09 -11.32
C THR A 205 3.74 -8.35 -9.87
N LEU A 206 2.55 -8.92 -9.65
CA LEU A 206 1.98 -9.12 -8.30
C LEU A 206 2.33 -10.46 -7.65
N LYS A 207 3.01 -11.36 -8.38
CA LYS A 207 3.35 -12.74 -7.94
C LYS A 207 2.13 -13.61 -7.60
N ILE A 208 1.00 -13.34 -8.24
CA ILE A 208 -0.17 -14.22 -8.20
C ILE A 208 0.05 -15.30 -9.28
N PRO A 209 -0.06 -16.61 -8.97
CA PRO A 209 0.13 -17.68 -9.96
C PRO A 209 -0.81 -17.53 -11.16
N LEU A 210 -0.27 -17.64 -12.38
CA LEU A 210 -1.04 -17.54 -13.62
C LEU A 210 -2.20 -18.56 -13.67
N SER A 211 -1.97 -19.76 -13.14
CA SER A 211 -2.98 -20.82 -12.99
C SER A 211 -4.14 -20.47 -12.04
N SER A 212 -3.97 -19.49 -11.14
CA SER A 212 -5.06 -18.96 -10.31
C SER A 212 -5.80 -17.82 -11.00
N LEU A 213 -5.09 -16.94 -11.72
CA LEU A 213 -5.70 -15.83 -12.46
C LEU A 213 -6.62 -16.36 -13.57
N ALA A 214 -6.15 -17.38 -14.30
CA ALA A 214 -6.78 -17.95 -15.49
C ALA A 214 -8.11 -18.70 -15.26
N LYS A 215 -8.42 -19.07 -14.01
CA LYS A 215 -9.73 -19.61 -13.58
C LYS A 215 -10.63 -18.45 -13.17
N SER A 216 -11.83 -18.32 -13.71
CA SER A 216 -12.75 -17.21 -13.37
C SER A 216 -13.62 -17.47 -12.13
N ASP A 217 -13.63 -18.69 -11.61
CA ASP A 217 -14.59 -19.22 -10.63
C ASP A 217 -14.00 -19.53 -9.24
N GLU A 218 -12.67 -19.62 -9.10
CA GLU A 218 -11.98 -19.78 -7.81
C GLU A 218 -11.47 -18.43 -7.26
N PRO A 219 -11.50 -18.18 -5.94
CA PRO A 219 -10.79 -17.06 -5.32
C PRO A 219 -9.29 -17.07 -5.65
N LEU A 220 -8.63 -15.91 -5.67
CA LEU A 220 -7.21 -15.84 -6.01
C LEU A 220 -6.33 -16.48 -4.93
N LYS A 221 -5.73 -17.61 -5.29
CA LYS A 221 -4.65 -18.27 -4.54
C LYS A 221 -3.39 -17.45 -4.73
N VAL A 222 -3.19 -16.48 -3.84
CA VAL A 222 -1.90 -15.79 -3.65
C VAL A 222 -0.78 -16.83 -3.49
N SER A 223 0.44 -16.52 -3.95
CA SER A 223 1.58 -17.44 -3.85
C SER A 223 1.83 -17.90 -2.41
N ASP A 224 2.24 -19.17 -2.29
CA ASP A 224 2.24 -20.00 -1.08
C ASP A 224 2.53 -19.26 0.24
N GLU A 225 1.72 -19.54 1.26
CA GLU A 225 1.75 -18.99 2.63
C GLU A 225 3.16 -19.11 3.26
N ARG A 226 3.94 -20.09 2.79
CA ARG A 226 5.36 -20.32 3.11
C ARG A 226 6.31 -19.21 2.67
N THR A 227 5.87 -18.25 1.87
CA THR A 227 6.68 -17.12 1.37
C THR A 227 6.39 -15.77 2.04
N VAL A 228 5.53 -15.75 3.07
CA VAL A 228 5.27 -14.55 3.90
C VAL A 228 4.86 -14.93 5.34
N ARG A 229 5.80 -15.42 6.16
CA ARG A 229 5.51 -15.82 7.56
C ARG A 229 5.45 -14.65 8.56
N PHE A 230 4.46 -13.77 8.41
CA PHE A 230 4.13 -12.81 9.48
C PHE A 230 3.66 -13.55 10.74
N LYS A 231 4.45 -13.51 11.81
CA LYS A 231 4.11 -14.12 13.12
C LYS A 231 2.75 -13.65 13.66
N ARG A 232 2.30 -12.46 13.27
CA ARG A 232 1.02 -11.82 13.64
C ARG A 232 -0.12 -11.95 12.60
N TRP A 233 -0.05 -12.84 11.61
CA TRP A 233 -1.17 -13.07 10.66
C TRP A 233 -2.51 -13.37 11.37
N LYS A 234 -2.48 -13.99 12.56
CA LYS A 234 -3.70 -14.29 13.35
C LYS A 234 -4.46 -13.04 13.85
N ASP A 235 -3.79 -11.90 14.03
CA ASP A 235 -4.40 -10.65 14.54
C ASP A 235 -4.41 -9.50 13.52
N VAL A 236 -3.72 -9.65 12.39
CA VAL A 236 -3.65 -8.64 11.32
C VAL A 236 -4.46 -9.13 10.13
N ASP A 237 -5.35 -8.27 9.60
CA ASP A 237 -6.05 -8.50 8.34
C ASP A 237 -5.05 -8.65 7.18
N GLY A 238 -4.65 -9.91 6.92
CA GLY A 238 -3.57 -10.26 6.00
C GLY A 238 -3.85 -9.82 4.56
N SER A 239 -5.13 -9.73 4.18
CA SER A 239 -5.58 -9.21 2.88
C SER A 239 -5.06 -7.80 2.61
N ARG A 240 -4.94 -6.96 3.65
CA ARG A 240 -4.44 -5.58 3.53
C ARG A 240 -2.92 -5.49 3.55
N LEU A 241 -2.23 -6.46 4.15
CA LEU A 241 -0.78 -6.43 4.27
C LEU A 241 -0.08 -7.01 3.02
N PHE A 242 -0.65 -8.06 2.43
CA PHE A 242 -0.12 -8.70 1.23
C PHE A 242 0.18 -7.72 0.07
N PRO A 243 -0.70 -6.77 -0.32
CA PRO A 243 -0.43 -5.88 -1.43
C PRO A 243 0.82 -5.02 -1.25
N THR A 244 0.99 -4.41 -0.08
CA THR A 244 2.20 -3.63 0.27
C THR A 244 3.48 -4.46 0.09
N VAL A 245 3.42 -5.73 0.49
CA VAL A 245 4.54 -6.67 0.49
C VAL A 245 4.87 -7.15 -0.93
N ALA A 246 3.86 -7.52 -1.72
CA ALA A 246 4.02 -7.92 -3.11
C ALA A 246 4.65 -6.80 -3.95
N ILE A 247 4.17 -5.57 -3.75
CA ILE A 247 4.67 -4.37 -4.42
C ILE A 247 6.10 -4.06 -3.99
N ALA A 248 6.40 -4.10 -2.68
CA ALA A 248 7.75 -3.93 -2.15
C ALA A 248 8.73 -4.95 -2.75
N ARG A 249 8.34 -6.23 -2.80
CA ARG A 249 9.14 -7.29 -3.41
C ARG A 249 9.38 -7.02 -4.90
N ARG A 250 8.33 -6.70 -5.67
CA ARG A 250 8.49 -6.45 -7.10
C ARG A 250 9.36 -5.23 -7.40
N VAL A 251 9.24 -4.15 -6.62
CA VAL A 251 10.12 -2.98 -6.72
C VAL A 251 11.57 -3.37 -6.39
N CYS A 252 11.80 -4.09 -5.28
CA CYS A 252 13.14 -4.52 -4.90
C CYS A 252 13.78 -5.48 -5.93
N GLU A 253 13.02 -6.44 -6.50
CA GLU A 253 13.48 -7.28 -7.62
C GLU A 253 13.99 -6.45 -8.80
N LEU A 254 13.19 -5.47 -9.24
CA LEU A 254 13.50 -4.63 -10.39
C LEU A 254 14.70 -3.70 -10.14
N VAL A 255 14.85 -3.20 -8.92
CA VAL A 255 16.00 -2.37 -8.55
C VAL A 255 17.28 -3.20 -8.44
N VAL A 256 17.22 -4.42 -7.89
CA VAL A 256 18.37 -5.34 -7.85
C VAL A 256 18.75 -5.85 -9.24
N SER A 257 17.80 -6.01 -10.18
CA SER A 257 18.10 -6.45 -11.55
C SER A 257 18.65 -5.34 -12.48
N ALA A 258 18.41 -4.07 -12.17
CA ALA A 258 18.78 -2.93 -13.02
C ALA A 258 19.84 -1.98 -12.43
N ALA A 259 20.10 -2.01 -11.13
CA ALA A 259 21.25 -1.31 -10.54
C ALA A 259 22.57 -2.07 -10.79
N ASP A 260 23.69 -1.34 -10.76
CA ASP A 260 25.00 -1.93 -10.51
C ASP A 260 25.29 -1.81 -9.01
N LEU A 261 25.54 -2.93 -8.33
CA LEU A 261 25.58 -3.01 -6.87
C LEU A 261 26.91 -3.57 -6.38
N PRO A 262 27.67 -2.82 -5.55
CA PRO A 262 28.94 -3.29 -5.00
C PRO A 262 28.76 -4.56 -4.16
N ALA A 263 29.86 -5.23 -3.82
CA ALA A 263 29.83 -6.39 -2.93
C ALA A 263 29.10 -6.06 -1.62
N LEU A 264 28.18 -6.95 -1.21
CA LEU A 264 27.38 -6.76 0.00
C LEU A 264 28.30 -6.67 1.23
N ARG A 265 28.11 -5.63 2.05
CA ARG A 265 28.84 -5.43 3.30
C ARG A 265 27.87 -5.12 4.42
N ILE A 266 27.92 -5.93 5.47
CA ILE A 266 27.20 -5.68 6.72
C ILE A 266 28.17 -5.04 7.71
N LEU A 267 27.76 -3.94 8.34
CA LEU A 267 28.51 -3.26 9.40
C LEU A 267 27.65 -3.24 10.67
N ASP A 268 28.29 -3.10 11.84
CA ASP A 268 27.57 -2.76 13.06
C ASP A 268 27.15 -1.27 13.09
N ALA A 269 26.20 -0.95 13.96
CA ALA A 269 25.62 0.39 14.09
C ALA A 269 26.63 1.48 14.48
N ALA A 270 27.64 1.13 15.30
CA ALA A 270 28.66 2.06 15.76
C ALA A 270 29.72 2.29 14.67
N GLU A 271 30.14 1.26 13.94
CA GLU A 271 31.02 1.41 12.77
C GLU A 271 30.36 2.25 11.69
N LEU A 272 29.10 1.96 11.32
CA LEU A 272 28.34 2.74 10.33
C LEU A 272 28.15 4.19 10.78
N ARG A 273 27.81 4.43 12.05
CA ARG A 273 27.76 5.78 12.62
C ARG A 273 29.10 6.49 12.51
N ALA A 274 30.21 5.81 12.80
CA ALA A 274 31.56 6.35 12.66
C ALA A 274 32.02 6.53 11.19
N GLN A 275 31.43 5.81 10.22
CA GLN A 275 31.61 6.06 8.79
C GLN A 275 30.94 7.39 8.39
N ILE A 276 29.67 7.55 8.75
CA ILE A 276 28.89 8.76 8.43
C ILE A 276 29.47 10.01 9.12
N LEU A 277 29.76 9.92 10.43
CA LEU A 277 30.26 11.05 11.23
C LEU A 277 31.71 11.47 10.92
N ARG A 278 32.42 10.75 10.04
CA ARG A 278 33.72 11.20 9.47
C ARG A 278 33.57 12.26 8.39
N THR A 279 32.43 12.32 7.68
CA THR A 279 32.20 13.30 6.60
C THR A 279 30.99 14.21 6.84
N GLN A 280 30.07 13.80 7.72
CA GLN A 280 28.83 14.53 8.02
C GLN A 280 28.81 15.02 9.46
N GLN A 281 28.17 16.16 9.72
CA GLN A 281 28.00 16.65 11.09
C GLN A 281 27.18 15.67 11.95
N TYR A 282 26.14 15.07 11.35
CA TYR A 282 25.15 14.19 11.98
C TYR A 282 24.81 12.97 11.12
N VAL A 283 24.22 11.93 11.71
CA VAL A 283 23.53 10.87 10.96
C VAL A 283 22.11 11.34 10.63
N SER A 284 21.78 11.40 9.33
CA SER A 284 20.45 11.78 8.82
C SER A 284 20.11 10.95 7.57
N LEU A 285 18.89 11.08 7.04
CA LEU A 285 18.39 10.19 5.97
C LEU A 285 19.29 10.16 4.72
N THR A 286 19.75 11.32 4.24
CA THR A 286 20.54 11.42 2.99
C THR A 286 21.85 10.63 3.06
N PRO A 287 22.78 10.88 4.02
CA PRO A 287 24.00 10.10 4.12
C PRO A 287 23.74 8.64 4.53
N LEU A 288 22.68 8.35 5.29
CA LEU A 288 22.32 6.98 5.65
C LEU A 288 21.95 6.16 4.39
N VAL A 289 21.03 6.67 3.56
CA VAL A 289 20.68 6.06 2.27
C VAL A 289 21.92 5.90 1.38
N GLN A 290 22.77 6.93 1.29
CA GLN A 290 24.01 6.85 0.49
C GLN A 290 24.95 5.73 0.98
N HIS A 291 25.03 5.48 2.29
CA HIS A 291 25.81 4.36 2.84
C HIS A 291 25.12 3.00 2.62
N CYS A 292 23.80 2.89 2.70
CA CYS A 292 23.11 1.64 2.32
C CYS A 292 23.51 1.20 0.90
N TRP A 293 23.41 2.13 -0.06
CA TRP A 293 23.78 1.83 -1.45
C TRP A 293 25.27 1.52 -1.64
N SER A 294 26.19 2.17 -0.92
CA SER A 294 27.64 1.84 -1.01
C SER A 294 28.03 0.54 -0.30
N LEU A 295 27.20 0.07 0.64
CA LEU A 295 27.24 -1.26 1.24
C LEU A 295 26.55 -2.35 0.38
N GLY A 296 25.98 -1.97 -0.77
CA GLY A 296 25.30 -2.89 -1.68
C GLY A 296 23.88 -3.26 -1.25
N ILE A 297 23.22 -2.42 -0.43
CA ILE A 297 21.85 -2.56 0.06
C ILE A 297 20.98 -1.45 -0.57
N PRO A 298 20.17 -1.74 -1.61
CA PRO A 298 19.29 -0.75 -2.20
C PRO A 298 18.22 -0.25 -1.23
N VAL A 299 17.87 1.03 -1.32
CA VAL A 299 16.76 1.63 -0.56
C VAL A 299 15.78 2.29 -1.52
N VAL A 300 14.50 1.96 -1.40
CA VAL A 300 13.41 2.43 -2.26
C VAL A 300 12.29 3.06 -1.43
N HIS A 301 11.51 3.97 -2.03
CA HIS A 301 10.31 4.54 -1.42
C HIS A 301 9.06 4.16 -2.21
N LEU A 302 8.01 3.71 -1.54
CA LEU A 302 6.74 3.29 -2.14
C LEU A 302 5.70 4.41 -2.02
N LYS A 303 5.68 5.28 -3.04
CA LYS A 303 4.71 6.37 -3.17
C LYS A 303 3.30 5.82 -3.36
N ALA A 304 3.08 5.05 -4.43
CA ALA A 304 1.76 4.50 -4.76
C ALA A 304 1.59 3.07 -4.24
N LEU A 305 0.57 2.89 -3.40
CA LEU A 305 0.10 1.60 -2.89
C LEU A 305 -1.43 1.57 -3.02
N PRO A 306 -2.05 0.38 -3.16
CA PRO A 306 -3.49 0.20 -3.23
C PRO A 306 -4.27 0.92 -2.14
N THR A 307 -5.44 1.42 -2.50
CA THR A 307 -6.43 1.90 -1.53
C THR A 307 -6.81 0.76 -0.60
N GLY A 308 -6.80 1.01 0.72
CA GLY A 308 -7.10 0.00 1.73
C GLY A 308 -5.89 -0.84 2.19
N ALA A 309 -4.79 -0.90 1.43
CA ALA A 309 -3.59 -1.62 1.84
C ALA A 309 -2.94 -1.00 3.08
N ARG A 310 -2.49 -1.87 4.00
CA ARG A 310 -1.79 -1.51 5.22
C ARG A 310 -0.38 -1.06 4.87
N ARG A 311 -0.14 0.25 4.96
CA ARG A 311 1.21 0.81 4.83
C ARG A 311 2.07 0.38 6.03
N LEU A 312 3.31 -0.02 5.74
CA LEU A 312 4.38 -0.15 6.71
C LEU A 312 5.23 1.14 6.69
N ASP A 313 5.91 1.47 7.78
CA ASP A 313 6.88 2.57 7.76
C ASP A 313 8.19 2.15 7.05
N GLY A 314 8.65 0.92 7.29
CA GLY A 314 9.77 0.24 6.63
C GLY A 314 9.48 -1.25 6.37
N LEU A 315 10.34 -1.89 5.56
CA LEU A 315 10.32 -3.32 5.23
C LEU A 315 11.67 -3.74 4.59
N ALA A 316 12.44 -4.59 5.27
CA ALA A 316 13.60 -5.29 4.72
C ALA A 316 13.21 -6.60 4.01
N LEU A 317 13.80 -6.84 2.83
CA LEU A 317 13.50 -7.99 1.97
C LEU A 317 14.78 -8.62 1.43
N MET A 318 14.82 -9.95 1.37
CA MET A 318 15.82 -10.68 0.58
C MET A 318 15.25 -10.97 -0.81
N VAL A 319 15.89 -10.46 -1.87
CA VAL A 319 15.51 -10.72 -3.28
C VAL A 319 16.75 -11.09 -4.08
N SER A 320 16.70 -12.19 -4.83
CA SER A 320 17.82 -12.65 -5.68
C SER A 320 19.18 -12.72 -4.95
N GLY A 321 19.18 -13.18 -3.70
CA GLY A 321 20.38 -13.23 -2.84
C GLY A 321 20.90 -11.87 -2.37
N ARG A 322 20.06 -10.82 -2.40
CA ARG A 322 20.43 -9.45 -2.03
C ARG A 322 19.40 -8.81 -1.08
N PRO A 323 19.83 -8.22 0.05
CA PRO A 323 18.93 -7.44 0.91
C PRO A 323 18.59 -6.09 0.25
N CYS A 324 17.32 -5.70 0.32
CA CYS A 324 16.77 -4.44 -0.17
C CYS A 324 15.76 -3.89 0.85
N ILE A 325 15.72 -2.56 1.04
CA ILE A 325 14.86 -1.89 2.02
C ILE A 325 13.81 -1.05 1.30
N ALA A 326 12.53 -1.30 1.59
CA ALA A 326 11.40 -0.54 1.08
C ALA A 326 10.75 0.30 2.18
N LEU A 327 10.64 1.61 1.98
CA LEU A 327 9.98 2.53 2.91
C LEU A 327 8.63 2.97 2.33
N ALA A 328 7.51 2.75 3.03
CA ALA A 328 6.17 3.08 2.54
C ALA A 328 5.44 4.19 3.34
N GLY A 329 6.09 4.74 4.37
CA GLY A 329 5.59 5.86 5.15
C GLY A 329 5.37 7.14 4.32
N SER A 330 4.29 7.85 4.59
CA SER A 330 3.86 9.07 3.88
C SER A 330 4.28 10.39 4.55
N ARG A 331 5.14 10.30 5.58
CA ARG A 331 5.54 11.44 6.43
C ARG A 331 6.34 12.48 5.62
N LYS A 332 6.07 13.77 5.84
CA LYS A 332 6.64 14.85 4.99
C LYS A 332 8.11 15.18 5.28
N SER A 333 8.63 14.92 6.48
CA SER A 333 10.02 15.18 6.86
C SER A 333 10.94 13.97 6.65
N PRO A 334 12.17 14.14 6.15
CA PRO A 334 13.18 13.07 6.05
C PRO A 334 13.51 12.41 7.39
N ALA A 335 13.38 13.13 8.51
CA ALA A 335 13.68 12.57 9.83
C ALA A 335 12.73 11.43 10.21
N TRP A 336 11.47 11.47 9.76
CA TRP A 336 10.50 10.41 10.01
C TRP A 336 10.83 9.10 9.26
N HIS A 337 11.62 9.15 8.19
CA HIS A 337 12.09 7.96 7.45
C HIS A 337 13.45 7.45 7.91
N ALA A 338 14.23 8.27 8.64
CA ALA A 338 15.53 7.87 9.15
C ALA A 338 15.44 6.76 10.21
N TRP A 339 14.41 6.79 11.08
CA TRP A 339 14.18 5.74 12.08
C TRP A 339 13.80 4.39 11.45
N PRO A 340 12.76 4.28 10.59
CA PRO A 340 12.47 3.05 9.86
C PRO A 340 13.68 2.50 9.11
N LEU A 341 14.40 3.34 8.35
CA LEU A 341 15.59 2.89 7.62
C LEU A 341 16.67 2.29 8.56
N ALA A 342 16.93 2.94 9.69
CA ALA A 342 17.90 2.44 10.67
C ALA A 342 17.45 1.13 11.35
N HIS A 343 16.15 0.94 11.54
CA HIS A 343 15.54 -0.28 12.08
C HIS A 343 15.58 -1.44 11.06
N GLU A 344 15.22 -1.21 9.78
CA GLU A 344 15.35 -2.22 8.71
C GLU A 344 16.82 -2.64 8.48
N MET A 345 17.77 -1.70 8.60
CA MET A 345 19.19 -2.04 8.61
C MET A 345 19.57 -2.92 9.80
N GLY A 346 18.92 -2.76 10.95
CA GLY A 346 19.07 -3.62 12.11
C GLY A 346 18.60 -5.06 11.87
N HIS A 347 17.50 -5.26 11.14
CA HIS A 347 17.08 -6.62 10.73
C HIS A 347 18.08 -7.29 9.80
N ILE A 348 18.64 -6.55 8.85
CA ILE A 348 19.66 -7.06 7.94
C ILE A 348 20.97 -7.35 8.71
N ALA A 349 21.38 -6.46 9.62
CA ALA A 349 22.65 -6.58 10.34
C ALA A 349 22.69 -7.72 11.37
N ASN A 350 21.56 -8.02 12.03
CA ASN A 350 21.44 -9.16 12.94
C ASN A 350 21.01 -10.46 12.22
N GLY A 351 20.92 -10.47 10.89
CA GLY A 351 20.63 -11.67 10.09
C GLY A 351 19.18 -12.16 10.15
N HIS A 352 18.23 -11.30 10.53
CA HIS A 352 16.80 -11.65 10.58
C HIS A 352 16.22 -11.92 9.18
N CYS A 353 16.74 -11.25 8.15
CA CYS A 353 16.41 -11.51 6.74
C CYS A 353 17.13 -12.78 6.24
N ARG A 354 16.49 -13.95 6.38
CA ARG A 354 17.06 -15.25 5.96
C ARG A 354 17.24 -15.36 4.43
N PHE A 355 18.08 -16.31 4.02
CA PHE A 355 18.69 -16.39 2.69
C PHE A 355 18.19 -17.56 1.80
N GLU A 356 17.34 -18.46 2.32
CA GLU A 356 17.11 -19.80 1.75
C GLU A 356 15.85 -19.88 0.86
N ASP A 357 15.94 -19.38 -0.38
CA ASP A 357 15.10 -19.56 -1.61
C ASP A 357 13.55 -19.48 -1.55
N THR A 358 12.96 -19.67 -0.37
CA THR A 358 11.65 -19.25 0.09
C THR A 358 11.80 -17.95 0.85
N VAL A 359 10.88 -17.01 0.65
CA VAL A 359 10.94 -15.74 1.38
C VAL A 359 10.39 -15.96 2.79
N ASP A 360 11.26 -16.31 3.73
CA ASP A 360 10.92 -16.22 5.16
C ASP A 360 10.87 -14.74 5.56
N LEU A 361 9.76 -14.12 5.18
CA LEU A 361 9.31 -12.80 5.60
C LEU A 361 8.80 -12.86 7.06
N GLU A 362 9.64 -13.41 7.95
CA GLU A 362 9.43 -13.46 9.40
C GLU A 362 9.63 -12.08 10.03
N MET A 363 8.86 -11.08 9.59
CA MET A 363 8.68 -9.86 10.36
C MET A 363 7.73 -10.18 11.52
N ASP A 364 8.24 -10.04 12.75
CA ASP A 364 7.35 -9.80 13.89
C ASP A 364 6.89 -8.34 13.86
N LEU A 365 5.68 -8.07 14.32
CA LEU A 365 5.20 -6.71 14.54
C LEU A 365 4.97 -6.47 16.04
N ALA A 366 5.64 -7.25 16.90
CA ALA A 366 5.66 -7.17 18.35
C ALA A 366 7.01 -6.63 18.85
N ALA A 367 7.04 -5.41 19.37
CA ALA A 367 8.25 -4.78 19.94
C ALA A 367 8.87 -5.54 21.15
N GLU A 368 8.22 -6.63 21.60
CA GLU A 368 8.68 -7.52 22.67
C GLU A 368 9.46 -8.74 22.12
N ASP A 369 9.42 -9.02 20.81
CA ASP A 369 10.21 -10.09 20.18
C ASP A 369 11.71 -9.75 20.17
N PRO A 370 12.63 -10.70 20.45
CA PRO A 370 14.06 -10.41 20.48
C PRO A 370 14.63 -9.83 19.18
N ALA A 371 14.05 -10.17 18.02
CA ALA A 371 14.49 -9.62 16.73
C ALA A 371 14.16 -8.12 16.61
N GLU A 372 12.93 -7.74 16.98
CA GLU A 372 12.49 -6.34 17.06
C GLU A 372 13.33 -5.55 18.07
N GLN A 373 13.64 -6.13 19.24
CA GLN A 373 14.50 -5.49 20.24
C GLN A 373 15.92 -5.24 19.70
N GLN A 374 16.51 -6.20 18.98
CA GLN A 374 17.84 -6.05 18.36
C GLN A 374 17.84 -5.01 17.22
N ALA A 375 16.80 -4.98 16.38
CA ALA A 375 16.65 -3.98 15.34
C ALA A 375 16.50 -2.56 15.91
N ASN A 376 15.71 -2.41 16.98
CA ASN A 376 15.56 -1.14 17.69
C ASN A 376 16.84 -0.71 18.41
N ALA A 377 17.60 -1.64 19.00
CA ALA A 377 18.91 -1.34 19.60
C ALA A 377 19.94 -0.86 18.55
N TYR A 378 19.99 -1.52 17.39
CA TYR A 378 20.80 -1.10 16.25
C TYR A 378 20.41 0.31 15.77
N ALA A 379 19.10 0.58 15.59
CA ALA A 379 18.60 1.89 15.19
C ALA A 379 18.95 3.01 16.19
N LEU A 380 18.85 2.72 17.49
CA LEU A 380 19.22 3.65 18.56
C LEU A 380 20.72 3.99 18.51
N ALA A 381 21.57 2.96 18.48
CA ALA A 381 23.02 3.13 18.40
C ALA A 381 23.45 3.90 17.13
N LEU A 382 22.83 3.62 15.99
CA LEU A 382 23.16 4.26 14.71
C LEU A 382 22.76 5.75 14.68
N LEU A 383 21.52 6.08 15.03
CA LEU A 383 21.00 7.45 14.90
C LEU A 383 21.42 8.37 16.04
N TYR A 384 21.44 7.88 17.28
CA TYR A 384 21.68 8.69 18.47
C TYR A 384 23.06 8.44 19.10
N GLY A 385 23.73 7.32 18.79
CA GLY A 385 25.02 6.96 19.40
C GLY A 385 24.92 6.43 20.83
N ARG A 386 23.69 6.25 21.32
CA ARG A 386 23.33 5.83 22.68
C ARG A 386 21.88 5.33 22.69
N PRO A 387 21.44 4.57 23.70
CA PRO A 387 20.02 4.42 24.00
C PRO A 387 19.43 5.80 24.30
N ALA A 388 18.33 6.17 23.64
CA ALA A 388 17.77 7.52 23.73
C ALA A 388 16.24 7.52 23.62
N ALA A 389 15.57 7.81 24.73
CA ALA A 389 14.23 8.35 24.73
C ALA A 389 14.28 9.83 25.13
N PHE A 390 13.88 10.72 24.21
CA PHE A 390 13.65 12.14 24.49
C PHE A 390 12.21 12.34 24.94
N SER A 391 11.99 12.97 26.09
CA SER A 391 10.67 13.15 26.72
C SER A 391 10.64 14.45 27.54
N SER A 392 9.49 14.80 28.13
CA SER A 392 9.37 15.89 29.11
C SER A 392 8.08 15.74 29.92
N ASP A 393 8.04 16.18 31.18
CA ASP A 393 6.85 16.10 32.06
C ASP A 393 5.56 16.72 31.45
N ARG A 394 5.74 17.67 30.53
CA ARG A 394 4.68 18.40 29.83
C ARG A 394 5.08 18.60 28.37
N ILE A 395 4.10 18.71 27.48
CA ILE A 395 4.35 18.97 26.06
C ILE A 395 5.03 20.34 25.89
N LEU A 396 6.24 20.33 25.32
CA LEU A 396 6.99 21.55 25.00
C LEU A 396 6.28 22.41 23.93
N SER A 397 6.64 23.69 23.85
CA SER A 397 6.29 24.50 22.67
C SER A 397 7.12 24.06 21.47
N ALA A 398 6.63 24.32 20.25
CA ALA A 398 7.35 24.00 19.02
C ALA A 398 8.72 24.70 18.93
N THR A 399 8.84 25.91 19.48
CA THR A 399 10.08 26.67 19.55
C THR A 399 11.07 26.05 20.53
N ALA A 400 10.65 25.82 21.78
CA ALA A 400 11.51 25.21 22.80
C ALA A 400 11.98 23.80 22.40
N LEU A 401 11.11 23.01 21.77
CA LEU A 401 11.46 21.70 21.21
C LEU A 401 12.49 21.80 20.07
N ALA A 402 12.44 22.85 19.25
CA ALA A 402 13.43 23.06 18.19
C ALA A 402 14.78 23.53 18.74
N GLU A 403 14.78 24.42 19.73
CA GLU A 403 15.97 24.95 20.41
C GLU A 403 16.70 23.87 21.20
N GLU A 404 16.01 23.17 22.13
CA GLU A 404 16.58 22.06 22.89
C GLU A 404 17.08 20.92 21.97
N ALA A 405 16.41 20.66 20.84
CA ALA A 405 16.88 19.69 19.85
C ALA A 405 18.13 20.14 19.08
N GLN A 406 18.34 21.44 18.89
CA GLN A 406 19.59 21.98 18.32
C GLN A 406 20.75 21.86 19.31
N ASP A 407 20.53 22.16 20.59
CA ASP A 407 21.56 22.08 21.63
C ASP A 407 21.96 20.63 21.92
N LEU A 408 20.99 19.72 22.09
CA LEU A 408 21.22 18.29 22.21
C LEU A 408 21.89 17.72 20.94
N GLY A 409 21.49 18.22 19.77
CA GLY A 409 22.06 17.80 18.49
C GLY A 409 23.55 18.14 18.38
N GLN A 410 23.91 19.39 18.68
CA GLN A 410 25.31 19.85 18.75
C GLN A 410 26.11 19.04 19.80
N LYS A 411 25.57 18.91 21.02
CA LYS A 411 26.24 18.28 22.16
C LYS A 411 26.55 16.78 21.96
N PHE A 412 25.67 16.04 21.27
CA PHE A 412 25.77 14.58 21.12
C PHE A 412 25.99 14.11 19.67
N ARG A 413 26.18 15.04 18.72
CA ARG A 413 26.21 14.78 17.26
C ARG A 413 24.99 13.97 16.79
N ILE A 414 23.82 14.38 17.25
CA ILE A 414 22.52 13.83 16.86
C ILE A 414 21.88 14.83 15.89
N HIS A 415 21.23 14.36 14.83
CA HIS A 415 20.53 15.27 13.93
C HIS A 415 19.32 15.89 14.66
N PRO A 416 19.19 17.23 14.77
CA PRO A 416 18.13 17.86 15.59
C PRO A 416 16.72 17.39 15.23
N ALA A 417 16.41 17.24 13.94
CA ALA A 417 15.10 16.74 13.51
C ALA A 417 14.82 15.29 13.99
N CYS A 418 15.85 14.46 14.22
CA CYS A 418 15.68 13.11 14.77
C CYS A 418 15.37 13.12 16.27
N VAL A 419 15.91 14.09 17.03
CA VAL A 419 15.49 14.37 18.43
C VAL A 419 14.00 14.71 18.44
N VAL A 420 13.57 15.63 17.57
CA VAL A 420 12.16 16.06 17.44
C VAL A 420 11.22 14.90 17.07
N THR A 421 11.61 14.00 16.18
CA THR A 421 10.78 12.84 15.82
C THR A 421 10.72 11.77 16.91
N ASN A 422 11.82 11.52 17.62
CA ASN A 422 11.87 10.59 18.75
C ASN A 422 11.00 11.13 19.91
N TYR A 423 11.12 12.41 20.25
CA TYR A 423 10.25 13.10 21.20
C TYR A 423 8.77 12.98 20.84
N GLY A 424 8.41 13.26 19.57
CA GLY A 424 7.02 13.14 19.11
C GLY A 424 6.46 11.71 19.19
N PHE A 425 7.32 10.69 19.08
CA PHE A 425 6.94 9.29 19.25
C PHE A 425 6.80 8.88 20.73
N ASN A 426 7.70 9.31 21.61
CA ASN A 426 7.63 8.97 23.04
C ASN A 426 6.43 9.68 23.69
N MET A 427 6.25 10.96 23.39
CA MET A 427 5.15 11.78 23.88
C MET A 427 3.81 11.48 23.20
N ARG A 428 3.67 10.39 22.42
CA ARG A 428 2.43 10.04 21.68
C ARG A 428 1.19 9.87 22.58
N MET A 429 1.37 9.54 23.85
CA MET A 429 0.28 9.46 24.84
C MET A 429 -0.17 10.85 25.32
N HIS A 430 0.67 11.86 25.16
CA HIS A 430 0.40 13.26 25.49
C HIS A 430 -0.09 14.00 24.23
N GLY A 431 -1.37 13.77 23.88
CA GLY A 431 -2.16 14.61 22.97
C GLY A 431 -1.46 15.01 21.66
N ASN A 432 -1.24 16.32 21.48
CA ASN A 432 -0.80 16.93 20.24
C ASN A 432 0.74 16.88 19.99
N SER A 433 1.46 15.98 20.63
CA SER A 433 2.92 15.83 20.51
C SER A 433 3.41 15.68 19.07
N TYR A 434 2.70 14.96 18.20
CA TYR A 434 3.02 14.89 16.77
C TYR A 434 2.80 16.22 16.03
N GLU A 435 1.84 17.04 16.44
CA GLU A 435 1.62 18.36 15.84
C GLU A 435 2.73 19.33 16.23
N VAL A 436 3.11 19.33 17.51
CA VAL A 436 4.24 20.08 18.05
C VAL A 436 5.56 19.66 17.38
N ALA A 437 5.80 18.35 17.22
CA ALA A 437 6.96 17.84 16.50
C ALA A 437 6.97 18.31 15.04
N ASN A 438 5.84 18.21 14.33
CA ASN A 438 5.74 18.71 12.95
C ASN A 438 5.84 20.24 12.84
N ALA A 439 5.52 21.00 13.88
CA ALA A 439 5.75 22.44 13.94
C ALA A 439 7.23 22.78 14.21
N ALA A 440 7.89 22.08 15.15
CA ALA A 440 9.33 22.19 15.38
C ALA A 440 10.14 21.83 14.12
N LEU A 441 9.73 20.81 13.36
CA LEU A 441 10.33 20.46 12.07
C LEU A 441 10.22 21.58 11.01
N LYS A 442 9.20 22.46 11.08
CA LYS A 442 9.10 23.66 10.22
C LYS A 442 10.10 24.74 10.66
N ILE A 443 10.26 24.96 11.97
CA ILE A 443 11.23 25.90 12.54
C ILE A 443 12.66 25.47 12.18
N LEU A 444 12.96 24.18 12.28
CA LEU A 444 14.21 23.56 11.81
C LEU A 444 14.36 23.51 10.28
N LYS A 445 13.35 23.95 9.51
CA LYS A 445 13.30 23.95 8.03
C LYS A 445 13.45 22.57 7.36
N ILE A 446 13.11 21.49 8.07
CA ILE A 446 13.22 20.09 7.59
C ILE A 446 11.83 19.40 7.63
N SER A 447 10.75 20.16 7.38
CA SER A 447 9.35 19.67 7.42
C SER A 447 8.86 19.01 6.12
N SER A 448 9.64 19.05 5.05
CA SER A 448 9.28 18.64 3.68
C SER A 448 10.40 17.81 3.04
N GLY A 449 10.08 17.12 1.94
CA GLY A 449 11.04 16.33 1.16
C GLY A 449 11.31 14.91 1.66
N GLY A 450 10.45 14.33 2.50
CA GLY A 450 10.69 13.04 3.18
C GLY A 450 11.21 11.91 2.30
N ALA A 451 10.61 11.71 1.13
CA ALA A 451 11.01 10.66 0.18
C ALA A 451 12.06 11.11 -0.86
N GLU A 452 12.53 12.36 -0.84
CA GLU A 452 13.44 12.90 -1.87
C GLU A 452 14.86 12.31 -1.79
N PRO A 453 15.51 12.17 -0.62
CA PRO A 453 16.82 11.53 -0.55
C PRO A 453 16.83 10.09 -1.05
N VAL A 454 15.74 9.35 -0.82
CA VAL A 454 15.59 7.95 -1.28
C VAL A 454 15.41 7.91 -2.80
N ARG A 455 14.50 8.73 -3.36
CA ARG A 455 14.23 8.76 -4.80
C ARG A 455 15.39 9.33 -5.62
N ALA A 456 16.13 10.30 -5.09
CA ALA A 456 17.36 10.78 -5.71
C ALA A 456 18.44 9.68 -5.75
N ALA A 457 18.69 9.01 -4.61
CA ALA A 457 19.68 7.94 -4.55
C ALA A 457 19.37 6.77 -5.49
N LEU A 458 18.09 6.46 -5.70
CA LEU A 458 17.60 5.50 -6.68
C LEU A 458 17.81 5.99 -8.12
N ALA A 459 17.40 7.22 -8.44
CA ALA A 459 17.56 7.82 -9.77
C ALA A 459 19.02 7.90 -10.24
N ASP A 460 19.97 8.02 -9.31
CA ASP A 460 21.39 8.14 -9.61
C ASP A 460 22.12 6.79 -9.75
N ARG A 461 21.44 5.65 -9.56
CA ARG A 461 22.06 4.29 -9.50
C ARG A 461 21.35 3.22 -10.33
N LEU A 462 20.23 3.57 -10.97
CA LEU A 462 19.34 2.64 -11.66
C LEU A 462 19.42 2.85 -13.18
N ASP A 463 19.92 1.86 -13.92
CA ASP A 463 19.84 1.89 -15.38
C ASP A 463 18.48 1.36 -15.84
N LEU A 464 17.56 2.29 -16.10
CA LEU A 464 16.21 1.99 -16.60
C LEU A 464 16.22 1.25 -17.95
N ASN A 465 17.34 1.23 -18.69
CA ASN A 465 17.45 0.53 -19.98
C ASN A 465 17.67 -0.99 -19.82
N ARG A 466 17.95 -1.45 -18.60
CA ARG A 466 17.94 -2.89 -18.22
C ARG A 466 16.54 -3.41 -17.90
N LEU A 467 15.51 -2.55 -17.93
CA LEU A 467 14.11 -2.91 -17.67
C LEU A 467 13.27 -2.87 -18.95
N THR A 468 12.28 -3.77 -19.03
CA THR A 468 11.23 -3.70 -20.04
C THR A 468 10.36 -2.45 -19.83
N ASN A 469 9.72 -1.92 -20.88
CA ASN A 469 8.87 -0.73 -20.75
C ASN A 469 7.77 -0.89 -19.68
N THR A 470 7.14 -2.06 -19.59
CA THR A 470 6.12 -2.36 -18.56
C THR A 470 6.71 -2.37 -17.14
N ASP A 471 7.93 -2.91 -16.96
CA ASP A 471 8.61 -2.87 -15.65
C ASP A 471 9.10 -1.48 -15.28
N ARG A 472 9.54 -0.70 -16.28
CA ARG A 472 9.93 0.70 -16.13
C ARG A 472 8.73 1.54 -15.66
N HIS A 473 7.58 1.43 -16.36
CA HIS A 473 6.33 2.09 -15.99
C HIS A 473 5.86 1.71 -14.57
N PHE A 474 5.81 0.41 -14.24
CA PHE A 474 5.46 -0.04 -12.89
C PHE A 474 6.39 0.56 -11.83
N LEU A 475 7.71 0.49 -12.05
CA LEU A 475 8.70 0.98 -11.09
C LEU A 475 8.61 2.50 -10.91
N GLN A 476 8.47 3.28 -12.00
CA GLN A 476 8.36 4.74 -11.97
C GLN A 476 7.06 5.20 -11.30
N SER A 477 5.92 4.63 -11.70
CA SER A 477 4.60 5.01 -11.16
C SER A 477 4.46 4.65 -9.68
N VAL A 478 5.00 3.51 -9.23
CA VAL A 478 4.98 3.07 -7.83
C VAL A 478 5.94 3.88 -6.95
N THR A 479 7.18 4.12 -7.39
CA THR A 479 8.17 4.85 -6.58
C THR A 479 8.05 6.37 -6.69
N GLY A 480 7.38 6.87 -7.73
CA GLY A 480 7.39 8.30 -8.07
C GLY A 480 8.76 8.80 -8.52
N LEU A 481 9.51 7.93 -9.21
CA LEU A 481 10.69 8.28 -10.00
C LEU A 481 10.20 9.03 -11.26
N ALA A 482 10.83 10.16 -11.58
CA ALA A 482 10.53 10.87 -12.82
C ALA A 482 11.12 10.14 -14.04
N GLU A 483 10.61 10.45 -15.23
CA GLU A 483 11.37 10.28 -16.47
C GLU A 483 12.52 11.30 -16.51
N ARG A 484 13.59 10.95 -17.23
CA ARG A 484 14.81 11.75 -17.44
C ARG A 484 15.11 11.81 -18.94
#